data_AF-A0A2D6JPC7-F1
#
_entry.id   AF-A0A2D6JPC7-F1
#
_cell.length_a   1.000
_cell.length_b   1.000
_cell.length_c   1.000
_cell.angle_alpha   90.00
_cell.angle_beta   90.00
_cell.angle_gamma   90.00
#
_symmetry.space_group_name_H-M   'P 1'
#
loop_
_entity.id
_entity.type
_entity.pdbx_description
1 polymer ?
#
loop_
_entity_poly.entity_id
_entity_poly.type
_entity_poly.pdbx_seq_one_letter_code
_entity_poly.pdbx_strand_id
1 'polypeptide(L)' 'MVVVACPHCDEGIELPDTAEGLFECPHCDEEFEWDNQTIQAQDAMVQPRDFWIGLLVPFLAT' A
#
# COMPACT_ATOMS: atom_id res chain seq x y z
N MET A 1 -4.99 10.04 -11.20
CA MET A 1 -6.01 9.18 -10.58
C MET A 1 -5.27 8.09 -9.85
N VAL A 2 -5.64 7.83 -8.60
CA VAL A 2 -5.10 6.74 -7.80
C VAL A 2 -6.18 5.67 -7.63
N VAL A 3 -5.78 4.41 -7.63
CA VAL A 3 -6.69 3.32 -7.25
C VAL A 3 -6.43 2.98 -5.80
N VAL A 4 -7.49 3.04 -4.99
CA VAL A 4 -7.42 2.77 -3.55
C VAL A 4 -8.32 1.59 -3.24
N ALA A 5 -7.96 0.77 -2.25
CA ALA A 5 -8.83 -0.31 -1.81
C ALA A 5 -9.83 0.23 -0.78
N CYS A 6 -11.12 -0.05 -0.97
CA CYS A 6 -12.12 0.24 0.04
C CYS A 6 -11.87 -0.64 1.29
N PRO A 7 -11.83 -0.06 2.51
CA PRO A 7 -11.57 -0.83 3.73
C PRO A 7 -12.70 -1.79 4.15
N HIS A 8 -13.87 -1.69 3.50
CA HIS A 8 -15.05 -2.51 3.83
C HIS A 8 -15.21 -3.72 2.90
N CYS A 9 -14.88 -3.57 1.62
CA CYS A 9 -15.07 -4.61 0.61
C CYS A 9 -13.79 -5.00 -0.15
N ASP A 10 -12.66 -4.38 0.17
CA ASP A 10 -11.34 -4.58 -0.48
C ASP A 10 -11.34 -4.33 -2.01
N GLU A 11 -12.43 -3.78 -2.55
CA GLU A 11 -12.57 -3.49 -3.97
C GLU A 11 -11.83 -2.19 -4.33
N GLY A 12 -11.19 -2.18 -5.51
CA GLY A 12 -10.43 -1.04 -5.99
C GLY A 12 -11.34 0.06 -6.55
N ILE A 13 -11.22 1.27 -6.00
CA ILE A 13 -11.98 2.45 -6.41
C ILE A 13 -11.04 3.53 -6.95
N GLU A 14 -11.47 4.21 -8.01
CA GLU A 14 -10.70 5.25 -8.68
C GLU A 14 -10.99 6.61 -8.07
N LEU A 15 -10.00 7.20 -7.38
CA LEU A 15 -10.11 8.52 -6.77
C LEU A 15 -9.14 9.52 -7.42
N PRO A 16 -9.44 10.82 -7.39
CA PRO A 16 -8.50 11.83 -7.83
C PRO A 16 -7.25 11.85 -6.93
N ASP A 17 -6.09 12.21 -7.48
CA ASP A 17 -4.83 12.31 -6.73
C ASP A 17 -4.83 13.43 -5.68
N THR A 18 -5.92 14.18 -5.58
CA THR A 18 -6.17 15.23 -4.58
C THR A 18 -7.43 14.93 -3.77
N ALA A 19 -7.90 13.68 -3.78
CA ALA A 19 -9.02 13.24 -2.96
C ALA A 19 -8.63 13.30 -1.47
N GLU A 20 -9.46 13.97 -0.67
CA GLU A 20 -9.33 14.04 0.79
C GLU A 20 -10.74 14.20 1.40
N GLY A 21 -10.99 13.56 2.54
CA GLY A 21 -12.27 13.59 3.25
C GLY A 21 -13.06 12.28 3.18
N LEU A 22 -14.39 12.36 3.37
CA LEU A 22 -15.29 11.19 3.36
C LEU A 22 -15.76 10.88 1.93
N PHE A 23 -15.63 9.63 1.53
CA PHE A 23 -16.08 9.12 0.23
C PHE A 23 -16.99 7.92 0.42
N GLU A 24 -17.93 7.74 -0.51
CA GLU A 24 -18.84 6.59 -0.54
C GLU A 24 -18.31 5.57 -1.55
N CYS A 25 -18.23 4.30 -1.13
CA CYS A 25 -17.79 3.23 -2.02
C CYS A 25 -18.92 2.80 -2.98
N PRO A 26 -18.73 2.82 -4.31
CA PRO A 26 -19.76 2.40 -5.27
C PRO A 26 -20.04 0.89 -5.30
N HIS A 27 -19.28 0.08 -4.55
CA HIS A 27 -19.42 -1.38 -4.52
C HIS A 27 -20.22 -1.88 -3.31
N CYS A 28 -20.08 -1.21 -2.17
CA CYS A 28 -20.76 -1.58 -0.92
C CYS A 28 -21.62 -0.46 -0.32
N ASP A 29 -21.71 0.69 -1.00
CA ASP A 29 -22.49 1.87 -0.59
C ASP A 29 -22.12 2.38 0.82
N GLU A 30 -20.90 2.10 1.26
CA GLU A 30 -20.43 2.38 2.62
C GLU A 30 -19.42 3.53 2.62
N GLU A 31 -19.56 4.43 3.59
CA GLU A 31 -18.72 5.63 3.71
C GLU A 31 -17.36 5.27 4.35
N PHE A 32 -16.29 5.88 3.84
CA PHE A 32 -14.94 5.74 4.39
C PHE A 32 -14.18 7.05 4.28
N GLU A 33 -13.25 7.26 5.21
CA GLU A 33 -12.35 8.42 5.19
C GLU A 33 -11.13 8.10 4.33
N TRP A 34 -10.84 8.98 3.37
CA TRP A 34 -9.67 8.92 2.51
C TRP A 34 -8.87 10.19 2.67
N ASP A 35 -7.55 10.04 2.78
CA ASP A 35 -6.67 11.17 2.87
C ASP A 35 -5.39 10.90 2.09
N ASN A 36 -5.08 11.81 1.15
CA ASN A 36 -3.94 11.68 0.26
C ASN A 36 -2.63 12.19 0.89
N GLN A 37 -2.60 12.43 2.21
CA GLN A 37 -1.36 12.79 2.88
C GLN A 37 -0.46 11.56 2.91
N THR A 38 0.48 11.44 1.96
CA THR A 38 1.61 10.48 1.97
C THR A 38 1.50 9.26 1.04
N ILE A 39 1.00 9.38 -0.20
CA ILE A 39 1.45 8.47 -1.29
C ILE A 39 2.74 9.04 -1.93
N GLN A 40 3.75 9.32 -1.11
CA GLN A 40 5.13 9.67 -1.54
C GLN A 40 6.20 9.02 -0.62
N ALA A 41 5.83 8.10 0.28
CA ALA A 41 6.80 7.54 1.24
C ALA A 41 6.69 6.02 1.47
N GLN A 42 6.04 5.28 0.57
CA GLN A 42 6.04 3.80 0.62
C GLN A 42 7.05 3.16 -0.35
N ASP A 43 7.66 3.93 -1.25
CA ASP A 43 8.75 3.46 -2.12
C ASP A 43 10.16 3.72 -1.54
N ALA A 44 10.26 4.27 -0.32
CA ALA A 44 11.54 4.54 0.33
C ALA A 44 11.92 3.52 1.42
N MET A 45 11.21 2.40 1.53
CA MET A 45 11.36 1.49 2.69
C MET A 45 11.24 -0.01 2.39
N VAL A 46 11.24 -0.48 1.15
CA VAL A 46 11.69 -1.86 0.91
C VAL A 46 13.19 -1.77 0.72
N GLN A 47 13.93 -1.76 1.83
CA GLN A 47 15.40 -1.88 1.79
C GLN A 47 15.75 -3.12 0.94
N PRO A 48 16.44 -2.99 -0.20
CA PRO A 48 16.91 -4.14 -0.97
C PRO A 48 18.08 -4.90 -0.27
N ARG A 49 18.15 -4.84 1.07
CA ARG A 49 19.27 -5.37 1.87
C ARG A 49 19.04 -6.78 2.40
N ASP A 50 17.86 -7.38 2.19
CA ASP A 50 17.62 -8.80 2.50
C ASP A 50 18.23 -9.77 1.47
N PHE A 51 18.73 -9.28 0.34
CA PHE A 51 19.41 -10.11 -0.67
C PHE A 51 20.78 -10.66 -0.22
N TRP A 52 21.31 -10.19 0.92
CA TRP A 52 22.63 -10.62 1.44
C TRP A 52 22.57 -11.72 2.50
N ILE A 53 21.40 -12.06 3.05
CA ILE A 53 21.29 -13.08 4.13
C ILE A 53 21.55 -14.49 3.57
N GLY A 54 21.45 -14.68 2.25
CA GLY A 54 21.81 -15.93 1.57
C GLY A 54 23.31 -16.16 1.34
N LEU A 55 24.19 -15.16 1.54
CA LEU A 55 25.62 -15.25 1.21
C LEU A 55 26.50 -15.63 2.43
N LEU A 56 25.92 -15.64 3.64
CA LEU A 56 26.60 -16.05 4.89
C LEU A 56 26.25 -17.47 5.36
N VAL A 57 25.76 -18.34 4.47
CA VAL A 57 25.69 -19.79 4.72
C VAL A 57 26.91 -20.61 4.19
N PRO A 58 28.17 -20.12 4.07
CA PRO A 58 29.22 -20.98 3.54
C PRO A 58 29.90 -21.94 4.55
N PHE A 59 29.60 -21.96 5.86
CA PHE A 59 30.50 -22.65 6.82
C PHE A 59 29.90 -23.51 7.96
N LEU A 60 28.63 -23.92 7.93
CA LEU A 60 28.09 -24.82 8.98
C LEU A 60 27.69 -26.23 8.50
N ALA A 61 28.15 -26.65 7.32
CA ALA A 61 27.87 -27.97 6.76
C ALA A 61 29.11 -28.88 6.63
N THR A 62 30.16 -28.67 7.44
CA THR A 62 31.27 -29.65 7.58
C THR A 62 31.59 -29.95 9.03
#